data_AF-A0A5N6RLD3-F1
#
_entry.id   AF-A0A5N6RLD3-F1
#
_cell.length_a   1.000
_cell.length_b   1.000
_cell.length_c   1.000
_cell.angle_alpha   90.00
_cell.angle_beta   90.00
_cell.angle_gamma   90.00
#
_symmetry.space_group_name_H-M   'P 1'
#
loop_
_entity.id
_entity.type
_entity.pdbx_description
1 polymer ?
#
loop_
_entity_poly.entity_id
_entity_poly.type
_entity_poly.pdbx_seq_one_letter_code
_entity_poly.pdbx_strand_id
1 'polypeptide(L)'
;MECHQMGRIGEAVDPKLNSIYVIDEVELVLELGLLCSHHQPEARPTMRQVTRYLNRDDPLPAIDDWGSVNSQSFSEMNSRMLLEAISSNTITSASGGISTTSIDTGR
;
A
#
# COMPACT_ATOMS: atom_id res chain seq x y z
N MET A 1 -9.24 -16.22 0.51
CA MET A 1 -7.82 -16.61 0.42
C MET A 1 -7.60 -17.74 -0.57
N GLU A 2 -8.35 -18.84 -0.47
CA GLU A 2 -8.18 -20.03 -1.32
C GLU A 2 -8.23 -19.74 -2.83
N CYS A 3 -9.23 -18.98 -3.31
CA CYS A 3 -9.33 -18.58 -4.72
C CYS A 3 -8.09 -17.82 -5.22
N HIS A 4 -7.52 -16.92 -4.41
CA HIS A 4 -6.30 -16.18 -4.77
C HIS A 4 -5.07 -17.09 -4.82
N GLN A 5 -4.88 -17.95 -3.80
CA GLN A 5 -3.76 -18.90 -3.74
C GLN A 5 -3.76 -19.92 -4.89
N MET A 6 -4.95 -20.25 -5.41
CA MET A 6 -5.12 -21.14 -6.56
C MET A 6 -5.04 -20.42 -7.91
N GLY A 7 -4.81 -19.10 -7.95
CA GLY A 7 -4.84 -18.31 -9.19
C GLY A 7 -6.23 -18.20 -9.83
N ARG A 8 -7.29 -18.39 -9.05
CA ARG A 8 -8.71 -18.43 -9.46
C ARG A 8 -9.50 -17.30 -8.79
N ILE A 9 -8.89 -16.12 -8.62
CA ILE A 9 -9.50 -15.03 -7.84
C ILE A 9 -10.87 -14.60 -8.38
N GLY A 10 -11.07 -14.65 -9.71
CA GLY A 10 -12.35 -14.36 -10.36
C GLY A 10 -13.51 -15.28 -9.96
N GLU A 11 -13.27 -16.43 -9.34
CA GLU A 11 -14.35 -17.26 -8.80
C GLU A 11 -14.98 -16.71 -7.53
N ALA A 12 -14.35 -15.71 -6.90
CA ALA A 12 -14.91 -15.00 -5.76
C ALA A 12 -15.98 -13.97 -6.17
N VAL A 13 -16.21 -13.76 -7.47
CA VAL A 13 -17.17 -12.77 -7.97
C VAL A 13 -18.59 -13.22 -7.68
N ASP A 14 -19.44 -12.29 -7.23
CA ASP A 14 -20.86 -12.56 -6.97
C ASP A 14 -21.55 -13.02 -8.27
N PRO A 15 -22.13 -14.25 -8.30
CA PRO A 15 -22.87 -14.75 -9.46
C PRO A 15 -24.01 -13.84 -9.91
N LYS A 16 -24.58 -13.02 -9.01
CA LYS A 16 -25.66 -12.08 -9.32
C LYS A 16 -25.23 -10.93 -10.23
N LEU A 17 -23.93 -10.70 -10.37
CA LEU A 17 -23.41 -9.76 -11.37
C LEU A 17 -23.56 -10.29 -12.81
N ASN A 18 -23.92 -11.57 -13.00
CA ASN A 18 -24.22 -12.19 -14.29
C ASN A 18 -23.11 -11.97 -15.36
N SER A 19 -21.85 -11.96 -14.93
CA SER A 19 -20.70 -11.63 -15.79
C SER A 19 -20.75 -10.24 -16.44
N ILE A 20 -21.55 -9.32 -15.91
CA ILE A 20 -21.66 -7.92 -16.35
C ILE A 20 -20.67 -7.09 -15.52
N TYR A 21 -19.39 -7.26 -15.82
CA TYR A 21 -18.30 -6.51 -15.20
C TYR A 21 -17.06 -6.52 -16.10
N VAL A 22 -16.15 -5.58 -15.87
CA VAL A 22 -14.84 -5.56 -16.51
C VAL A 22 -13.90 -6.46 -15.70
N ILE A 23 -13.30 -7.46 -16.35
CA ILE A 23 -12.43 -8.46 -15.69
C ILE A 23 -11.29 -7.77 -14.95
N ASP A 24 -10.58 -6.85 -15.60
CA ASP A 24 -9.47 -6.11 -15.01
C ASP A 24 -9.87 -5.31 -13.75
N GLU A 25 -11.08 -4.73 -13.73
CA GLU A 25 -11.55 -3.99 -12.56
C GLU A 25 -11.88 -4.93 -11.41
N VAL A 26 -12.48 -6.08 -11.73
CA VAL A 26 -12.82 -7.11 -10.76
C VAL A 26 -11.57 -7.74 -10.14
N GLU A 27 -10.58 -8.09 -10.94
CA GLU A 27 -9.31 -8.60 -10.43
C GLU A 27 -8.64 -7.58 -9.50
N LEU A 28 -8.56 -6.32 -9.93
CA LEU A 28 -8.02 -5.22 -9.13
C LEU A 28 -8.74 -5.07 -7.78
N VAL A 29 -10.08 -5.00 -7.76
CA VAL A 29 -10.81 -4.79 -6.50
C VAL A 29 -10.77 -6.01 -5.59
N LEU A 30 -10.69 -7.22 -6.13
CA LEU A 30 -10.57 -8.44 -5.33
C LEU A 30 -9.18 -8.55 -4.69
N GLU A 31 -8.10 -8.27 -5.43
CA GLU A 31 -6.74 -8.21 -4.90
C GLU A 31 -6.55 -7.07 -3.89
N LEU A 32 -7.08 -5.88 -4.20
CA LEU A 32 -7.02 -4.74 -3.28
C LEU A 32 -7.85 -4.99 -2.02
N GLY A 33 -9.03 -5.61 -2.15
CA GLY A 33 -9.88 -6.01 -1.03
C GLY A 33 -9.19 -7.04 -0.14
N LEU A 34 -8.42 -7.95 -0.76
CA LEU A 34 -7.53 -8.86 -0.05
C LEU A 34 -6.53 -8.04 0.77
N LEU A 35 -5.73 -7.19 0.15
CA LEU A 35 -4.72 -6.34 0.82
C LEU A 35 -5.30 -5.48 1.96
N CYS A 36 -6.49 -4.90 1.78
CA CYS A 36 -7.20 -4.16 2.83
C CYS A 36 -7.57 -5.02 4.04
N SER A 37 -7.81 -6.32 3.82
CA SER A 37 -8.20 -7.29 4.84
C SER A 37 -7.01 -7.99 5.50
N HIS A 38 -5.79 -7.48 5.31
CA HIS A 38 -4.58 -8.11 5.84
C HIS A 38 -4.62 -8.27 7.37
N HIS A 39 -4.12 -9.41 7.85
CA HIS A 39 -4.17 -9.76 9.27
C HIS A 39 -3.33 -8.81 10.13
N GLN A 40 -2.12 -8.46 9.67
CA GLN A 40 -1.31 -7.38 10.23
C GLN A 40 -1.85 -6.02 9.78
N PRO A 41 -2.23 -5.13 10.72
CA PRO A 41 -2.71 -3.78 10.41
C PRO A 41 -1.71 -2.93 9.62
N GLU A 42 -0.41 -3.12 9.85
CA GLU A 42 0.67 -2.32 9.26
C GLU A 42 0.87 -2.58 7.77
N ALA A 43 0.44 -3.75 7.29
CA ALA A 43 0.48 -4.11 5.88
C ALA A 43 -0.75 -3.61 5.10
N ARG A 44 -1.79 -3.11 5.78
CA ARG A 44 -2.99 -2.58 5.12
C ARG A 44 -2.66 -1.22 4.48
N PRO A 45 -3.17 -0.95 3.27
CA PRO A 45 -2.94 0.32 2.61
C PRO A 45 -3.71 1.44 3.32
N THR A 46 -3.16 2.64 3.28
CA THR A 46 -3.89 3.85 3.68
C THR A 46 -5.04 4.11 2.69
N MET A 47 -6.10 4.79 3.13
CA MET A 47 -7.20 5.16 2.23
C MET A 47 -6.73 5.97 1.00
N ARG A 48 -5.69 6.80 1.14
CA ARG A 48 -5.10 7.51 0.01
C ARG A 48 -4.50 6.55 -1.02
N GLN A 49 -3.79 5.52 -0.60
CA GLN A 49 -3.26 4.50 -1.50
C GLN A 49 -4.38 3.70 -2.15
N VAL A 50 -5.41 3.29 -1.39
CA VAL A 50 -6.59 2.60 -1.92
C VAL A 50 -7.21 3.37 -3.10
N THR A 51 -7.44 4.68 -2.94
CA THR A 51 -8.01 5.50 -4.02
C THR A 51 -7.08 5.62 -5.22
N ARG A 52 -5.76 5.68 -5.02
CA ARG A 52 -4.78 5.74 -6.11
C ARG A 52 -4.76 4.45 -6.92
N TYR A 53 -4.84 3.30 -6.25
CA TYR A 53 -4.96 2.00 -6.91
C TYR A 53 -6.26 1.88 -7.70
N LEU A 54 -7.40 2.25 -7.10
CA LEU A 54 -8.70 2.24 -7.78
C LEU A 54 -8.75 3.14 -9.02
N ASN A 55 -8.11 4.32 -8.94
CA ASN A 55 -8.02 5.26 -10.07
C ASN A 55 -6.98 4.85 -11.12
N ARG A 56 -6.26 3.75 -10.91
CA ARG A 56 -5.10 3.33 -11.72
C ARG A 56 -3.98 4.37 -11.79
N ASP A 57 -3.89 5.23 -10.78
CA ASP A 57 -2.83 6.21 -10.69
C ASP A 57 -1.50 5.57 -10.30
N ASP A 58 -1.57 4.50 -9.49
CA ASP A 58 -0.43 3.70 -9.03
C ASP A 58 -0.76 2.21 -9.24
N PRO A 59 0.21 1.34 -9.58
CA PRO A 59 -0.02 -0.10 -9.72
C PRO A 59 -0.20 -0.75 -8.34
N LEU A 60 -1.03 -1.79 -8.27
CA LEU A 60 -1.19 -2.59 -7.05
C LEU A 60 0.09 -3.39 -6.78
N PRO A 61 0.63 -3.42 -5.55
CA PRO A 61 1.79 -4.24 -5.23
C PRO A 61 1.44 -5.72 -5.35
N ALA A 62 2.36 -6.50 -5.94
CA ALA A 62 2.17 -7.94 -6.11
C ALA A 62 2.07 -8.64 -4.74
N ILE A 63 1.05 -9.47 -4.56
CA ILE A 63 0.77 -10.21 -3.32
C ILE A 63 1.36 -11.63 -3.47
N ASP A 64 2.67 -11.70 -3.67
CA ASP A 64 3.34 -12.98 -4.01
C ASP A 64 3.43 -13.91 -2.80
N ASP A 65 3.44 -13.35 -1.59
CA ASP A 65 3.43 -14.10 -0.34
C ASP A 65 2.62 -13.37 0.73
N TRP A 66 1.33 -13.71 0.82
CA TRP A 66 0.42 -13.22 1.86
C TRP A 66 0.91 -13.51 3.30
N GLY A 67 1.85 -14.45 3.47
CA GLY A 67 2.48 -14.76 4.76
C GLY A 67 3.77 -13.97 5.04
N SER A 68 4.35 -13.32 4.04
CA SER A 68 5.64 -12.63 4.13
C SER A 68 5.55 -11.24 3.49
N VAL A 69 4.60 -10.41 3.94
CA VAL A 69 4.66 -8.96 3.67
C VAL A 69 5.73 -8.37 4.61
N ASN A 70 6.98 -8.75 4.36
CA ASN A 70 8.11 -7.95 4.82
C ASN A 70 8.03 -6.61 4.11
N SER A 71 8.32 -5.56 4.87
CA SER A 71 8.08 -4.14 4.61
C SER A 71 8.77 -3.51 3.38
N GLN A 72 9.13 -4.28 2.35
CA GLN A 72 10.05 -3.85 1.30
C GLN A 72 9.39 -3.30 0.02
N SER A 73 8.13 -3.62 -0.32
CA SER A 73 7.54 -3.16 -1.59
C SER A 73 6.91 -1.75 -1.59
N PHE A 74 6.91 -1.03 -0.47
CA PHE A 74 6.54 0.40 -0.48
C PHE A 74 7.73 1.33 -0.74
N SER A 75 8.95 0.78 -0.86
CA SER A 75 10.19 1.58 -0.90
C SER A 75 10.59 2.07 -2.31
N GLU A 76 10.05 1.48 -3.38
CA GLU A 76 10.43 1.88 -4.75
C GLU A 76 9.74 3.16 -5.25
N MET A 77 8.53 3.50 -4.79
CA MET A 77 7.88 4.76 -5.19
C MET A 77 8.39 5.99 -4.42
N ASN A 78 8.79 5.83 -3.15
CA ASN A 78 9.35 6.94 -2.36
C ASN A 78 10.75 7.35 -2.83
N SER A 79 11.46 6.47 -3.52
CA SER A 79 12.81 6.73 -4.03
C SER A 79 12.82 7.83 -5.11
N ARG A 80 11.76 7.95 -5.91
CA ARG A 80 11.62 9.00 -6.92
C ARG A 80 11.24 10.36 -6.33
N MET A 81 10.32 10.37 -5.36
CA MET A 81 9.91 11.60 -4.67
C MET A 81 11.05 12.21 -3.82
N LEU A 82 11.91 11.36 -3.25
CA LEU A 82 13.08 11.81 -2.49
C LEU A 82 14.20 12.38 -3.37
N LEU A 83 14.38 11.90 -4.61
CA LEU A 83 15.43 12.41 -5.51
C LEU A 83 15.14 13.81 -6.06
N GLU A 84 13.87 14.15 -6.29
CA GLU A 84 13.50 15.51 -6.74
C GLU A 84 13.65 16.55 -5.62
N ALA A 85 13.43 16.15 -4.35
CA ALA A 85 13.56 17.05 -3.20
C ALA A 85 15.02 17.39 -2.83
N ILE A 86 16.00 16.56 -3.21
CA ILE A 86 17.43 16.79 -2.91
C ILE A 86 18.08 17.78 -3.90
N SER A 87 17.44 18.07 -5.03
CA SER A 87 18.03 18.93 -6.06
C SER A 87 17.95 20.45 -5.77
N SER A 88 17.33 20.89 -4.67
CA SER A 88 17.10 22.32 -4.39
C SER A 88 17.49 22.77 -2.98
N ASN A 89 18.63 22.32 -2.44
CA ASN A 89 19.12 22.84 -1.16
C ASN A 89 20.58 23.30 -1.26
N THR A 90 20.76 24.57 -1.66
CA THR A 90 21.95 25.37 -1.39
C THR A 90 22.16 25.43 0.13
N ILE A 91 23.31 24.94 0.61
CA ILE A 91 23.69 25.00 2.03
C ILE A 91 23.75 26.47 2.45
N THR A 92 22.86 26.89 3.35
CA THR A 92 23.05 28.09 4.17
C THR A 92 22.71 27.74 5.61
N SER A 93 23.73 27.77 6.46
CA SER A 93 23.70 27.49 7.89
C SER A 93 22.79 28.46 8.66
N ALA A 94 21.82 27.94 9.41
CA ALA A 94 21.19 28.65 10.52
C ALA A 94 20.74 27.65 11.60
N SER A 95 21.22 27.89 12.82
CA SER A 95 20.93 27.16 14.06
C SER A 95 19.45 27.20 14.44
N GLY A 96 18.85 26.06 14.77
CA GLY A 96 17.53 25.99 15.42
C GLY A 96 17.16 24.54 15.76
N GLY A 97 17.18 24.20 17.05
CA GLY A 97 17.09 22.84 17.56
C GLY A 97 15.73 22.16 17.44
N ILE A 98 15.73 20.83 17.59
CA ILE A 98 14.53 20.02 17.74
C ILE A 98 14.54 19.42 19.15
N SER A 99 13.61 19.86 19.99
CA SER A 99 13.42 19.36 21.36
C SER A 99 12.71 18.01 21.34
N THR A 100 13.28 17.01 22.04
CA THR A 100 12.63 15.72 22.32
C THR A 100 12.23 15.68 23.78
N THR A 101 10.93 15.69 24.10
CA THR A 101 10.47 15.45 25.47
C THR A 101 10.38 13.95 25.74
N SER A 102 11.22 13.46 26.65
CA SER A 102 11.17 12.10 27.19
C SER A 102 10.16 12.06 28.35
N ILE A 103 9.24 11.09 28.36
CA ILE A 103 8.36 10.84 29.51
C ILE A 103 9.07 9.82 30.41
N ASP A 104 9.62 10.31 31.53
CA ASP A 104 10.09 9.48 32.64
C ASP A 104 8.89 9.15 33.55
N THR A 105 8.62 7.87 33.74
CA THR A 105 7.61 7.40 34.72
C THR A 105 8.37 6.93 35.95
N GLY A 106 8.47 7.80 36.95
CA GLY A 106 9.12 7.52 38.22
C GLY A 106 8.15 7.41 39.39
N ARG A 107 8.10 6.19 39.94
CA ARG A 107 7.77 5.79 41.32
C ARG A 107 6.32 5.64 41.77
#